data_AF-A0A017HMX8-F1
#
_entry.id   AF-A0A017HMX8-F1
#
_cell.length_a   1.000
_cell.length_b   1.000
_cell.length_c   1.000
_cell.angle_alpha   90.00
_cell.angle_beta   90.00
_cell.angle_gamma   90.00
#
_symmetry.space_group_name_H-M   'P 1'
#
loop_
_entity.id
_entity.type
_entity.pdbx_description
1 polymer ?
#
loop_
_entity_poly.entity_id
_entity_poly.type
_entity_poly.pdbx_seq_one_letter_code
_entity_poly.pdbx_strand_id
1 'polypeptide(L)'
;MDVALAAIQNDLFDLGADLCRPEGTGEALRVADAQVDKLESAIDAMTATLQPLRSFVLPGGTALAAHLHLCRTVARRAERLVVALSEQHSVNGAALRYLNRLSDWFFVAARMANDEGRSDVLWVPGANR
;
A
#
# COMPACT_ATOMS: atom_id res chain seq x y z
N MET A 1 -13.41 -2.05 -6.32
CA MET A 1 -12.53 -1.89 -5.14
C MET A 1 -12.53 -3.15 -4.28
N ASP A 2 -13.70 -3.68 -3.90
CA ASP A 2 -13.82 -4.84 -2.98
C ASP A 2 -13.02 -6.08 -3.38
N VAL A 3 -13.08 -6.49 -4.65
CA VAL A 3 -12.30 -7.65 -5.14
C VAL A 3 -10.79 -7.46 -4.93
N ALA A 4 -10.28 -6.25 -5.18
CA ALA A 4 -8.87 -5.93 -4.98
C ALA A 4 -8.50 -5.91 -3.49
N LEU A 5 -9.36 -5.35 -2.62
CA LEU A 5 -9.15 -5.37 -1.18
C LEU A 5 -9.15 -6.79 -0.62
N ALA A 6 -10.06 -7.66 -1.08
CA ALA A 6 -10.09 -9.06 -0.69
C ALA A 6 -8.82 -9.81 -1.13
N ALA A 7 -8.31 -9.55 -2.34
CA ALA A 7 -7.04 -10.11 -2.80
C ALA A 7 -5.87 -9.65 -1.92
N ILE A 8 -5.77 -8.34 -1.63
CA ILE A 8 -4.77 -7.78 -0.72
C ILE A 8 -4.85 -8.42 0.67
N GLN A 9 -6.06 -8.63 1.21
CA GLN A 9 -6.22 -9.30 2.50
C GLN A 9 -5.66 -10.72 2.50
N ASN A 10 -5.83 -11.48 1.41
CA ASN A 10 -5.23 -12.82 1.28
C ASN A 10 -3.70 -12.73 1.20
N ASP A 11 -3.17 -11.84 0.37
CA ASP A 11 -1.73 -11.61 0.26
C ASP A 11 -1.09 -11.22 1.60
N LEU A 12 -1.80 -10.45 2.44
CA LEU A 12 -1.33 -10.07 3.78
C LEU A 12 -1.26 -11.25 4.75
N PHE A 13 -2.09 -12.30 4.58
CA PHE A 13 -1.96 -13.55 5.33
C PHE A 13 -0.72 -14.34 4.89
N ASP A 14 -0.46 -14.41 3.57
CA ASP A 14 0.76 -15.02 3.04
C ASP A 14 2.01 -14.29 3.54
N LEU A 15 1.98 -12.95 3.54
CA LEU A 15 3.03 -12.10 4.11
C LEU A 15 3.25 -12.40 5.60
N GLY A 16 2.17 -12.57 6.38
CA GLY A 16 2.28 -12.95 7.79
C GLY A 16 2.94 -14.30 7.99
N ALA A 17 2.58 -15.30 7.16
CA ALA A 17 3.18 -16.62 7.18
C ALA A 17 4.68 -16.60 6.82
N ASP A 18 5.05 -15.78 5.82
CA ASP A 18 6.43 -15.56 5.38
C ASP A 18 7.28 -14.95 6.50
N LEU A 19 6.81 -13.86 7.11
CA LEU A 19 7.55 -13.13 8.15
C LEU A 19 7.72 -13.93 9.46
N CYS A 20 6.82 -14.86 9.75
CA CYS A 20 6.91 -15.69 10.95
C CYS A 20 7.83 -16.91 10.79
N ARG A 21 8.37 -17.16 9.59
CA ARG A 21 9.22 -18.33 9.31
C ARG A 21 10.54 -17.90 8.64
N PRO A 22 11.70 -18.21 9.25
CA PRO A 22 12.99 -17.95 8.64
C PRO A 22 13.11 -18.53 7.22
N GLU A 23 13.94 -17.91 6.38
CA GLU A 23 14.30 -18.51 5.10
C GLU A 23 15.01 -19.87 5.32
N GLY A 24 14.68 -20.87 4.49
CA GLY A 24 15.23 -22.21 4.58
C GLY A 24 14.50 -23.20 5.50
N THR A 25 13.44 -22.79 6.22
CA THR A 25 12.65 -23.71 7.05
C THR A 25 11.38 -24.21 6.36
N GLY A 26 11.46 -25.36 5.70
CA GLY A 26 10.32 -26.13 5.16
C GLY A 26 9.47 -25.40 4.10
N GLU A 27 8.33 -25.99 3.74
CA GLU A 27 7.33 -25.32 2.91
C GLU A 27 6.60 -24.26 3.74
N ALA A 28 6.68 -23.01 3.29
CA ALA A 28 5.94 -21.88 3.80
C ALA A 28 5.30 -21.15 2.62
N LEU A 29 4.08 -20.66 2.80
CA LEU A 29 3.52 -19.66 1.89
C LEU A 29 4.38 -18.40 2.02
N ARG A 30 4.82 -17.88 0.88
CA ARG A 30 5.70 -16.71 0.80
C ARG A 30 5.14 -15.73 -0.21
N VAL A 31 5.36 -14.45 0.05
CA VAL A 31 5.02 -13.42 -0.93
C VAL A 31 5.95 -13.56 -2.13
N ALA A 32 5.37 -13.52 -3.32
CA ALA A 32 6.10 -13.65 -4.58
C ALA A 32 6.08 -12.33 -5.37
N ASP A 33 7.03 -12.17 -6.29
CA ASP A 33 7.09 -11.00 -7.18
C ASP A 33 5.80 -10.80 -7.98
N ALA A 34 5.11 -11.89 -8.34
CA ALA A 34 3.82 -11.82 -9.02
C ALA A 34 2.73 -11.07 -8.21
N GLN A 35 2.80 -11.05 -6.87
CA GLN A 35 1.89 -10.25 -6.05
C GLN A 35 2.28 -8.76 -6.08
N VAL A 36 3.57 -8.45 -6.15
CA VAL A 36 4.07 -7.08 -6.33
C VAL A 36 3.65 -6.53 -7.70
N ASP A 37 3.84 -7.31 -8.77
CA ASP A 37 3.49 -6.95 -10.15
C ASP A 37 1.98 -6.65 -10.29
N LYS A 38 1.14 -7.39 -9.56
CA LYS A 38 -0.32 -7.13 -9.53
C LYS A 38 -0.65 -5.79 -8.90
N LEU A 39 0.04 -5.38 -7.83
CA LEU A 39 -0.15 -4.07 -7.23
C LEU A 39 0.29 -2.97 -8.18
N GLU A 40 1.46 -3.11 -8.83
CA GLU A 40 1.98 -2.16 -9.81
C GLU A 40 1.02 -2.00 -11.00
N SER A 41 0.56 -3.11 -11.58
CA SER A 41 -0.42 -3.09 -12.67
C SER A 41 -1.73 -2.40 -12.27
N ALA A 42 -2.20 -2.61 -11.04
CA ALA A 42 -3.41 -1.96 -10.54
C ALA A 42 -3.19 -0.45 -10.27
N ILE A 43 -2.01 -0.06 -9.78
CA ILE A 43 -1.60 1.33 -9.61
C ILE A 43 -1.61 2.04 -10.96
N ASP A 44 -1.00 1.45 -11.98
CA ASP A 44 -0.93 2.02 -13.33
C ASP A 44 -2.32 2.22 -13.93
N ALA A 45 -3.19 1.20 -13.81
CA ALA A 45 -4.55 1.25 -14.31
C ALA A 45 -5.39 2.36 -13.66
N MET A 46 -5.28 2.54 -12.33
CA MET A 46 -5.96 3.64 -11.63
C MET A 46 -5.34 5.00 -11.98
N THR A 47 -4.02 5.08 -12.05
CA THR A 47 -3.31 6.33 -12.31
C THR A 47 -3.62 6.90 -13.70
N ALA A 48 -3.88 6.03 -14.68
CA ALA A 48 -4.25 6.43 -16.04
C ALA A 48 -5.53 7.30 -16.10
N THR A 49 -6.45 7.19 -15.14
CA THR A 49 -7.69 7.97 -15.09
C THR A 49 -7.69 9.08 -14.05
N LEU A 50 -6.72 9.09 -13.14
CA LEU A 50 -6.64 10.08 -12.07
C LEU A 50 -6.35 11.49 -12.61
N GLN A 51 -6.96 12.48 -11.96
CA GLN A 51 -6.55 13.86 -12.14
C GLN A 51 -5.07 14.05 -11.77
N PRO A 52 -4.29 14.82 -12.56
CA PRO A 52 -2.91 15.13 -12.23
C PRO A 52 -2.80 15.84 -10.88
N LEU A 53 -1.85 15.41 -10.05
CA LEU A 53 -1.58 16.01 -8.74
C LEU A 53 -0.93 17.39 -8.93
N ARG A 54 -1.51 18.44 -8.33
CA ARG A 54 -0.97 19.82 -8.40
C ARG A 54 -0.43 20.34 -7.06
N SER A 55 -0.74 19.65 -5.97
CA SER A 55 -0.27 19.90 -4.61
C SER A 55 -0.28 18.59 -3.84
N PHE A 56 0.29 18.56 -2.63
CA PHE A 56 0.12 17.43 -1.73
C PHE A 56 -1.35 17.23 -1.36
N VAL A 57 -1.75 15.98 -1.18
CA VAL A 57 -3.10 15.61 -0.75
C VAL A 57 -3.09 15.37 0.75
N LEU A 58 -3.99 16.05 1.46
CA LEU A 58 -4.26 15.79 2.86
C LEU A 58 -5.10 14.51 3.00
N PRO A 59 -4.79 13.63 3.99
CA PRO A 59 -5.54 12.41 4.20
C PRO A 59 -7.01 12.70 4.56
N GLY A 60 -7.93 12.52 3.62
CA GLY A 60 -9.35 12.83 3.83
C GLY A 60 -10.17 12.77 2.55
N GLY A 61 -11.27 13.55 2.53
CA GLY A 61 -12.27 13.52 1.47
C GLY A 61 -13.45 12.65 1.87
N THR A 62 -13.78 11.65 1.06
CA THR A 62 -14.85 10.69 1.39
C THR A 62 -14.46 9.78 2.56
N ALA A 63 -15.46 9.18 3.21
CA ALA A 63 -15.21 8.22 4.30
C ALA A 63 -14.32 7.05 3.84
N LEU A 64 -14.52 6.55 2.61
CA LEU A 64 -13.70 5.50 2.02
C LEU A 64 -12.26 5.98 1.79
N ALA A 65 -12.06 7.16 1.20
CA ALA A 65 -10.73 7.71 0.98
C ALA A 65 -9.94 7.92 2.29
N ALA A 66 -10.61 8.41 3.34
CA ALA A 66 -10.01 8.57 4.66
C ALA A 66 -9.54 7.22 5.25
N HIS A 67 -10.35 6.16 5.13
CA HIS A 67 -9.96 4.82 5.57
C HIS A 67 -8.82 4.24 4.73
N LEU A 68 -8.81 4.44 3.41
CA LEU A 68 -7.72 4.01 2.54
C LEU A 68 -6.41 4.73 2.90
N HIS A 69 -6.46 6.02 3.23
CA HIS A 69 -5.29 6.71 3.76
C HIS A 69 -4.84 6.21 5.13
N LEU A 70 -5.76 5.80 6.01
CA LEU A 70 -5.39 5.11 7.25
C LEU A 70 -4.64 3.81 6.94
N CYS A 71 -5.18 2.96 6.08
CA CYS A 71 -4.54 1.73 5.62
C CYS A 71 -3.15 1.98 5.03
N ARG A 72 -2.98 3.04 4.23
CA ARG A 72 -1.67 3.49 3.72
C ARG A 72 -0.67 3.72 4.85
N THR A 73 -1.06 4.45 5.90
CA THR A 73 -0.14 4.72 7.02
C THR A 73 0.21 3.47 7.82
N VAL A 74 -0.73 2.51 7.92
CA VAL A 74 -0.51 1.21 8.57
C VAL A 74 0.43 0.35 7.73
N ALA A 75 0.26 0.29 6.41
CA ALA A 75 1.18 -0.41 5.50
C ALA A 75 2.61 0.14 5.62
N ARG A 76 2.79 1.47 5.66
CA ARG A 76 4.10 2.10 5.90
C ARG A 76 4.67 1.80 7.28
N ARG A 77 3.82 1.61 8.30
CA ARG A 77 4.27 1.20 9.64
C ARG A 77 4.76 -0.24 9.62
N ALA A 78 4.03 -1.14 8.95
CA ALA A 78 4.47 -2.52 8.75
C ALA A 78 5.80 -2.58 7.97
N GLU A 79 5.92 -1.81 6.87
CA GLU A 79 7.15 -1.68 6.09
C GLU A 79 8.37 -1.35 6.98
N ARG A 80 8.27 -0.33 7.84
CA ARG A 80 9.36 0.04 8.76
C ARG A 80 9.74 -1.08 9.74
N LEU A 81 8.75 -1.83 10.23
CA LEU A 81 9.00 -2.96 11.13
C LEU A 81 9.71 -4.10 10.40
N VAL A 82 9.35 -4.38 9.15
CA VAL A 82 9.99 -5.41 8.33
C VAL A 82 11.40 -4.98 7.91
N VAL A 83 11.63 -3.68 7.63
CA VAL A 83 12.99 -3.15 7.42
C VAL A 83 13.85 -3.37 8.66
N ALA A 84 13.36 -3.00 9.84
CA ALA A 84 14.09 -3.24 11.09
C ALA A 84 14.36 -4.73 11.35
N LEU A 85 13.42 -5.61 10.98
CA LEU A 85 13.63 -7.06 11.03
C LEU A 85 14.74 -7.51 10.08
N SER A 86 14.80 -6.95 8.87
CA SER A 86 15.81 -7.30 7.85
C SER A 86 17.24 -6.91 8.23
N GLU A 87 17.41 -5.99 9.18
CA GLU A 87 18.73 -5.64 9.75
C GLU A 87 19.27 -6.74 10.68
N GLN A 88 18.40 -7.62 11.18
CA GLN A 88 18.75 -8.67 12.17
C GLN A 88 18.61 -10.09 11.60
N HIS A 89 17.73 -10.29 10.62
CA HIS A 89 17.41 -11.59 10.05
C HIS A 89 17.27 -11.51 8.53
N SER A 90 17.47 -12.65 7.84
CA SER A 90 17.11 -12.72 6.42
C SER A 90 15.59 -12.58 6.27
N VAL A 91 15.17 -11.69 5.37
CA VAL A 91 13.77 -11.44 5.04
C VAL A 91 13.62 -11.52 3.53
N ASN A 92 12.54 -12.14 3.08
CA ASN A 92 12.18 -12.20 1.68
C ASN A 92 12.08 -10.78 1.08
N GLY A 93 12.90 -10.49 0.07
CA GLY A 93 12.90 -9.18 -0.60
C GLY A 93 11.55 -8.80 -1.22
N ALA A 94 10.74 -9.78 -1.65
CA ALA A 94 9.41 -9.54 -2.18
C ALA A 94 8.44 -9.01 -1.10
N ALA A 95 8.60 -9.42 0.16
CA ALA A 95 7.79 -8.93 1.28
C ALA A 95 7.98 -7.41 1.50
N LEU A 96 9.24 -6.94 1.44
CA LEU A 96 9.57 -5.52 1.54
C LEU A 96 9.00 -4.72 0.36
N ARG A 97 9.18 -5.22 -0.88
CA ARG A 97 8.64 -4.57 -2.08
C ARG A 97 7.11 -4.52 -2.06
N TYR A 98 6.46 -5.59 -1.61
CA TYR A 98 5.02 -5.66 -1.50
C TYR A 98 4.47 -4.60 -0.53
N LEU A 99 5.03 -4.48 0.68
CA LEU A 99 4.59 -3.46 1.64
C LEU A 99 4.82 -2.02 1.14
N ASN A 100 5.94 -1.79 0.44
CA ASN A 100 6.23 -0.50 -0.19
C ASN A 100 5.14 -0.15 -1.22
N ARG A 101 4.90 -1.04 -2.19
CA ARG A 101 3.89 -0.85 -3.25
C ARG A 101 2.46 -0.85 -2.73
N LEU A 102 2.16 -1.60 -1.68
CA LEU A 102 0.85 -1.59 -1.05
C LEU A 102 0.52 -0.20 -0.48
N SER A 103 1.52 0.52 0.03
CA SER A 103 1.31 1.90 0.48
C SER A 103 1.01 2.86 -0.69
N ASP A 104 1.63 2.65 -1.85
CA ASP A 104 1.33 3.40 -3.07
C ASP A 104 -0.08 3.06 -3.60
N TRP A 105 -0.43 1.77 -3.60
CA TRP A 105 -1.75 1.30 -4.00
C TRP A 105 -2.85 1.96 -3.15
N PHE A 106 -2.70 2.00 -1.82
CA PHE A 106 -3.66 2.67 -0.95
C PHE A 106 -3.71 4.19 -1.17
N PHE A 107 -2.59 4.83 -1.54
CA PHE A 107 -2.60 6.25 -1.89
C PHE A 107 -3.43 6.49 -3.16
N VAL A 108 -3.17 5.74 -4.22
CA VAL A 108 -3.87 5.87 -5.51
C VAL A 108 -5.34 5.49 -5.37
N ALA A 109 -5.66 4.42 -4.64
CA ALA A 109 -7.03 4.01 -4.35
C ALA A 109 -7.80 5.06 -3.54
N ALA A 110 -7.16 5.75 -2.59
CA ALA A 110 -7.79 6.84 -1.84
C ALA A 110 -8.19 8.00 -2.77
N ARG A 111 -7.33 8.34 -3.72
CA ARG A 111 -7.64 9.36 -4.74
C ARG A 111 -8.77 8.93 -5.66
N MET A 112 -8.79 7.66 -6.08
CA MET A 112 -9.91 7.11 -6.84
C MET A 112 -11.24 7.23 -6.09
N ALA A 113 -11.22 7.01 -4.77
CA ALA A 113 -12.39 7.18 -3.90
C ALA A 113 -12.79 8.65 -3.66
N ASN A 114 -11.98 9.62 -4.11
CA ASN A 114 -12.26 11.06 -4.08
C ASN A 114 -12.58 11.58 -5.50
N ASP A 115 -13.51 10.90 -6.18
CA ASP A 115 -13.94 11.26 -7.53
C ASP A 115 -12.75 11.33 -8.51
N GLU A 116 -11.96 10.26 -8.57
CA GLU A 116 -10.77 10.16 -9.43
C GLU A 116 -9.78 11.33 -9.23
N GLY A 117 -9.66 11.78 -7.98
CA GLY A 117 -8.80 12.87 -7.55
C GLY A 117 -9.35 14.27 -7.81
N ARG A 118 -10.56 14.44 -8.36
CA ARG A 118 -11.21 15.75 -8.52
C ARG A 118 -11.62 16.37 -7.20
N SER A 119 -11.93 15.54 -6.21
CA SER A 119 -12.36 15.95 -4.88
C SER A 119 -11.28 15.72 -3.80
N ASP A 120 -10.01 15.59 -4.21
CA ASP A 120 -8.89 15.48 -3.27
C ASP A 120 -8.80 16.73 -2.39
N VAL A 121 -8.58 16.53 -1.09
CA VAL A 121 -8.33 17.64 -0.16
C VAL A 121 -6.88 18.09 -0.34
N LEU A 122 -6.67 19.22 -1.02
CA LEU A 122 -5.33 19.71 -1.29
C LEU A 122 -4.76 20.45 -0.08
N TRP A 123 -3.50 20.17 0.22
CA TRP A 123 -2.73 20.94 1.19
C TRP A 123 -2.47 22.36 0.65
N VAL A 124 -2.72 23.35 1.51
CA VAL A 124 -2.45 24.76 1.24
C VAL A 124 -1.23 25.19 2.08
N PRO A 125 -0.09 25.53 1.43
CA PRO A 125 1.11 25.94 2.12
C PRO A 125 0.86 27.15 3.04
N GLY A 126 1.26 27.04 4.31
CA GLY A 126 1.20 28.15 5.27
C GLY A 126 -0.21 28.56 5.72
N ALA A 127 -1.27 27.79 5.43
CA ALA A 127 -2.64 28.18 5.72
C ALA A 127 -2.94 28.51 7.20
N ASN A 128 -2.13 27.99 8.13
CA ASN A 128 -2.27 28.19 9.57
C ASN A 128 -1.15 29.07 10.18
N ARG A 129 -0.37 29.80 9.38
CA ARG A 129 0.68 30.72 9.84
C ARG A 129 0.22 32.17 9.71
#